data_AF-X1N3Y1-F1
#
_entry.id   AF-X1N3Y1-F1
#
_cell.length_a   1.000
_cell.length_b   1.000
_cell.length_c   1.000
_cell.angle_alpha   90.00
_cell.angle_beta   90.00
_cell.angle_gamma   90.00
#
_symmetry.space_group_name_H-M   'P 1'
#
loop_
_entity.id
_entity.type
_entity.pdbx_description
1 polymer ?
#
loop_
_entity_poly.entity_id
_entity_poly.type
_entity_poly.pdbx_seq_one_letter_code
_entity_poly.pdbx_strand_id
1 'polypeptide(L)'
;DWGLIFNKKYFLFLLKIKKGEGKIKAGIYRLNSKTGSLETIDKILRGKSEMTKFTIPEGFTSFDIANLIEKKNLGKKEKFLEIVRERNLEGYLFPETYFLSPGITEEKIIEVMVGQLDKVFTDKFYERAKKYKFTQKDILTLASLIEKEARKDE
;
A
#
# COMPACT_ATOMS: atom_id res chain seq x y z
N ASP A 1 -11.90 18.53 -21.74
CA ASP A 1 -11.03 19.42 -20.94
C ASP A 1 -9.54 19.05 -21.00
N TRP A 2 -9.13 17.78 -21.07
CA TRP A 2 -7.69 17.40 -21.13
C TRP A 2 -7.16 17.03 -22.53
N GLY A 3 -7.96 17.17 -23.59
CA GLY A 3 -7.57 16.80 -24.98
C GLY A 3 -7.35 15.29 -25.24
N LEU A 4 -7.46 14.44 -24.21
CA LEU A 4 -7.24 12.99 -24.29
C LEU A 4 -8.42 12.22 -24.90
N ILE A 5 -9.62 12.78 -24.85
CA ILE A 5 -10.84 12.21 -25.43
C ILE A 5 -11.28 13.12 -26.56
N PHE A 6 -10.99 12.72 -27.80
CA PHE A 6 -11.38 13.45 -29.00
C PHE A 6 -12.89 13.51 -29.19
N ASN A 7 -13.62 12.45 -28.77
CA ASN A 7 -15.07 12.40 -28.87
C ASN A 7 -15.66 11.59 -27.71
N LYS A 8 -16.40 12.28 -26.83
CA LYS A 8 -17.03 11.69 -25.63
C LYS A 8 -18.00 10.55 -25.97
N LYS A 9 -18.81 10.71 -27.04
CA LYS A 9 -19.79 9.68 -27.45
C LYS A 9 -19.09 8.43 -27.98
N TYR A 10 -18.04 8.60 -28.77
CA TYR A 10 -17.23 7.49 -29.28
C TYR A 10 -16.51 6.73 -28.16
N PHE A 11 -15.96 7.45 -27.18
CA PHE A 11 -15.33 6.85 -26.01
C PHE A 11 -16.32 6.01 -25.18
N LEU A 12 -17.51 6.55 -24.90
CA LEU A 12 -18.57 5.83 -24.18
C LEU A 12 -19.09 4.61 -24.97
N PHE A 13 -19.22 4.73 -26.29
CA PHE A 13 -19.59 3.62 -27.16
C PHE A 13 -18.57 2.47 -27.10
N LEU A 14 -17.27 2.78 -27.20
CA LEU A 14 -16.20 1.79 -27.09
C LEU A 14 -16.15 1.14 -25.70
N LEU A 15 -16.37 1.92 -24.64
CA LEU A 15 -16.43 1.41 -23.26
C LEU A 15 -17.56 0.38 -23.09
N LYS A 16 -18.72 0.66 -23.70
CA LYS A 16 -19.90 -0.20 -23.69
C LYS A 16 -19.65 -1.50 -24.45
N ILE A 17 -19.04 -1.44 -25.64
CA ILE A 17 -18.65 -2.63 -26.43
C ILE A 17 -17.69 -3.53 -25.64
N LYS A 18 -16.73 -2.94 -24.93
CA LYS A 18 -15.74 -3.67 -24.12
C LYS A 18 -16.30 -4.21 -22.80
N LYS A 19 -17.61 -4.04 -22.50
CA LYS A 19 -18.23 -4.38 -21.20
C LYS A 19 -17.41 -3.86 -20.01
N GLY A 20 -16.88 -2.64 -20.19
CA GLY A 20 -15.99 -1.97 -19.25
C GLY A 20 -16.70 -1.03 -18.27
N GLU A 21 -18.01 -0.83 -18.46
CA GLU A 21 -18.85 -0.08 -17.52
C GLU A 21 -18.73 -0.69 -16.11
N GLY A 22 -18.38 0.12 -15.12
CA GLY A 22 -18.14 -0.30 -13.73
C GLY A 22 -16.78 -0.97 -13.44
N LYS A 23 -15.96 -1.27 -14.47
CA LYS A 23 -14.61 -1.84 -14.30
C LYS A 23 -13.50 -0.78 -14.26
N ILE A 24 -13.86 0.47 -14.55
CA ILE A 24 -12.96 1.61 -14.41
C ILE A 24 -12.74 1.86 -12.92
N LYS A 25 -11.52 1.58 -12.43
CA LYS A 25 -11.12 1.96 -11.08
C LYS A 25 -10.75 3.44 -11.06
N ALA A 26 -11.20 4.18 -10.05
CA ALA A 26 -10.70 5.53 -9.80
C ALA A 26 -9.18 5.49 -9.57
N GLY A 27 -8.43 6.38 -10.21
CA GLY A 27 -6.96 6.41 -10.12
C GLY A 27 -6.33 7.40 -11.10
N ILE A 28 -5.03 7.67 -10.91
CA ILE A 28 -4.26 8.53 -11.80
C ILE A 28 -3.68 7.68 -12.93
N TYR A 29 -4.08 7.98 -14.16
CA TYR A 29 -3.61 7.28 -15.36
C TYR A 29 -2.70 8.19 -16.17
N ARG A 30 -1.48 7.73 -16.48
CA ARG A 30 -0.59 8.44 -17.40
C ARG A 30 -0.99 8.09 -18.82
N LEU A 31 -1.75 8.99 -19.44
CA LEU A 31 -2.24 8.82 -20.81
C LEU A 31 -1.40 9.66 -21.76
N ASN A 32 -0.87 9.03 -22.80
CA ASN A 32 -0.14 9.74 -23.86
C ASN A 32 -1.15 10.13 -24.96
N SER A 33 -1.20 11.41 -25.34
CA SER A 33 -2.09 11.91 -26.38
C SER A 33 -1.79 11.37 -27.79
N LYS A 34 -0.63 10.71 -27.98
CA LYS A 34 -0.26 10.04 -29.24
C LYS A 34 -0.83 8.63 -29.38
N THR A 35 -1.34 8.01 -28.31
CA THR A 35 -1.97 6.68 -28.37
C THR A 35 -3.48 6.80 -28.63
N GLY A 36 -4.00 6.03 -29.60
CA GLY A 36 -5.40 6.08 -30.02
C GLY A 36 -6.40 5.71 -28.91
N SER A 37 -7.64 6.18 -29.01
CA SER A 37 -8.66 6.04 -27.95
C SER A 37 -8.94 4.60 -27.50
N LEU A 38 -8.76 3.61 -28.37
CA LEU A 38 -8.88 2.18 -28.04
C LEU A 38 -7.82 1.70 -27.05
N GLU A 39 -6.57 2.11 -27.22
CA GLU A 39 -5.47 1.71 -26.35
C GLU A 39 -5.56 2.40 -24.98
N THR A 40 -6.04 3.64 -24.97
CA THR A 40 -6.39 4.37 -23.74
C THR A 40 -7.48 3.65 -22.96
N ILE A 41 -8.55 3.20 -23.63
CA ILE A 41 -9.62 2.42 -23.00
C ILE A 41 -9.06 1.09 -22.46
N ASP A 42 -8.23 0.38 -23.20
CA ASP A 42 -7.62 -0.86 -22.72
C ASP A 42 -6.66 -0.61 -21.53
N LYS A 43 -5.91 0.49 -21.49
CA LYS A 43 -5.06 0.85 -20.32
C LYS A 43 -5.90 1.15 -19.08
N ILE A 44 -7.00 1.89 -19.24
CA ILE A 44 -7.94 2.22 -18.17
C ILE A 44 -8.64 0.95 -17.66
N LEU A 45 -9.13 0.10 -18.57
CA LEU A 45 -9.86 -1.12 -18.24
C LEU A 45 -8.97 -2.24 -17.68
N ARG A 46 -7.70 -2.29 -18.08
CA ARG A 46 -6.71 -3.22 -17.50
C ARG A 46 -6.25 -2.79 -16.10
N GLY A 47 -6.56 -1.57 -15.68
CA GLY A 47 -6.16 -1.06 -14.37
C GLY A 47 -4.64 -1.02 -14.18
N LYS A 48 -3.85 -0.86 -15.26
CA LYS A 48 -2.39 -0.63 -15.18
C LYS A 48 -2.13 0.79 -14.65
N SER A 49 -2.51 0.99 -13.40
CA SER A 49 -1.94 1.99 -12.51
C SER A 49 -0.45 1.67 -12.39
N GLU A 50 0.43 2.64 -12.66
CA GLU A 50 1.85 2.52 -12.34
C GLU A 50 1.96 2.46 -10.81
N MET A 51 1.94 1.25 -10.25
CA MET A 51 2.11 1.07 -8.81
C MET A 51 3.57 1.35 -8.45
N THR A 52 3.79 2.14 -7.42
CA THR A 52 5.13 2.39 -6.88
C THR A 52 5.56 1.24 -5.99
N LYS A 53 6.71 0.62 -6.30
CA LYS A 53 7.34 -0.39 -5.43
C LYS A 53 7.91 0.29 -4.17
N PHE A 54 7.42 -0.14 -3.02
CA PHE A 54 7.76 0.39 -1.70
C PHE A 54 8.19 -0.76 -0.78
N THR A 55 9.50 -0.94 -0.61
CA THR A 55 10.09 -2.02 0.20
C THR A 55 10.47 -1.49 1.57
N ILE A 56 9.99 -2.14 2.61
CA ILE A 56 10.34 -1.90 4.01
C ILE A 56 11.21 -3.06 4.49
N PRO A 57 12.51 -2.84 4.74
CA PRO A 57 13.35 -3.82 5.41
C PRO A 57 12.85 -4.11 6.82
N GLU A 58 13.19 -5.29 7.33
CA GLU A 58 12.96 -5.60 8.74
C GLU A 58 13.61 -4.55 9.64
N GLY A 59 13.08 -4.39 10.86
CA GLY A 59 13.56 -3.49 11.93
C GLY A 59 13.76 -2.05 11.54
N PHE A 60 13.06 -1.61 10.51
CA PHE A 60 12.74 -0.21 10.32
C PHE A 60 11.77 0.23 11.41
N THR A 61 12.07 1.35 12.06
CA THR A 61 11.13 2.02 12.96
C THR A 61 10.06 2.75 12.15
N SER A 62 8.97 3.18 12.80
CA SER A 62 8.01 4.07 12.14
C SER A 62 8.65 5.35 11.60
N PHE A 63 9.72 5.84 12.26
CA PHE A 63 10.48 7.00 11.81
C PHE A 63 11.24 6.73 10.50
N ASP A 64 11.86 5.56 10.36
CA ASP A 64 12.57 5.17 9.13
C ASP A 64 11.60 5.01 7.96
N ILE A 65 10.43 4.40 8.24
CA ILE A 65 9.34 4.26 7.27
C ILE A 65 8.86 5.65 6.82
N ALA A 66 8.64 6.57 7.76
CA ALA A 66 8.18 7.92 7.46
C ALA A 66 9.20 8.70 6.60
N ASN A 67 10.50 8.58 6.89
CA ASN A 67 11.56 9.14 6.06
C ASN A 67 11.55 8.56 4.64
N LEU A 68 11.31 7.25 4.51
CA LEU A 68 11.25 6.58 3.21
C LEU A 68 10.02 7.01 2.40
N ILE A 69 8.87 7.22 3.06
CA ILE A 69 7.64 7.75 2.45
C ILE A 69 7.90 9.14 1.87
N GLU A 70 8.50 10.03 2.64
CA GLU A 70 8.83 11.39 2.20
C GLU A 70 9.85 11.39 1.06
N LYS A 71 10.95 10.61 1.20
CA LYS A 71 11.97 10.48 0.15
C LYS A 71 11.41 9.96 -1.17
N LYS A 72 10.37 9.13 -1.14
CA LYS A 72 9.70 8.59 -2.33
C LYS A 72 8.52 9.45 -2.81
N ASN A 73 8.26 10.61 -2.20
CA ASN A 73 7.11 11.47 -2.47
C ASN A 73 5.76 10.72 -2.37
N LEU A 74 5.65 9.80 -1.41
CA LEU A 74 4.44 8.99 -1.18
C LEU A 74 3.50 9.59 -0.14
N GLY A 75 3.94 10.61 0.60
CA GLY A 75 3.20 11.25 1.67
C GLY A 75 4.09 12.17 2.49
N LYS A 76 3.51 12.81 3.50
CA LYS A 76 4.23 13.66 4.46
C LYS A 76 4.68 12.85 5.68
N LYS A 77 5.94 13.02 6.06
CA LYS A 77 6.55 12.35 7.20
C LYS A 77 5.76 12.61 8.50
N GLU A 78 5.45 13.87 8.78
CA GLU A 78 4.82 14.30 10.03
C GLU A 78 3.43 13.69 10.18
N LYS A 79 2.63 13.72 9.09
CA LYS A 79 1.28 13.16 9.07
C LYS A 79 1.29 11.65 9.29
N PHE A 80 2.21 10.94 8.67
CA PHE A 80 2.37 9.50 8.89
C PHE A 80 2.70 9.18 10.37
N LEU A 81 3.66 9.90 10.95
CA LEU A 81 4.08 9.70 12.35
C LEU A 81 2.99 10.06 13.37
N GLU A 82 2.20 11.09 13.07
CA GLU A 82 1.04 11.47 13.88
C GLU A 82 0.04 10.30 13.96
N ILE A 83 -0.38 9.75 12.82
CA ILE A 83 -1.33 8.63 12.78
C ILE A 83 -0.79 7.39 13.50
N VAL A 84 0.50 7.08 13.30
CA VAL A 84 1.14 5.94 13.97
C VAL A 84 1.14 6.12 15.49
N ARG A 85 1.44 7.33 15.98
CA ARG A 85 1.47 7.64 17.41
C ARG A 85 0.07 7.59 18.02
N GLU A 86 -0.90 8.26 17.40
CA GLU A 86 -2.30 8.29 17.90
C GLU A 86 -2.91 6.90 18.02
N ARG A 87 -2.55 6.00 17.09
CA ARG A 87 -3.07 4.63 17.05
C ARG A 87 -2.16 3.60 17.73
N ASN A 88 -1.05 4.02 18.31
CA ASN A 88 -0.04 3.15 18.95
C ASN A 88 0.42 1.98 18.05
N LEU A 89 0.76 2.28 16.79
CA LEU A 89 1.09 1.28 15.77
C LEU A 89 2.59 0.97 15.62
N GLU A 90 3.43 1.41 16.56
CA GLU A 90 4.84 1.01 16.57
C GLU A 90 4.97 -0.51 16.71
N GLY A 91 5.74 -1.14 15.82
CA GLY A 91 5.89 -2.59 15.76
C GLY A 91 4.74 -3.35 15.07
N TYR A 92 3.67 -2.66 14.63
CA TYR A 92 2.57 -3.27 13.87
C TYR A 92 2.70 -3.10 12.35
N LEU A 93 3.64 -2.27 11.91
CA LEU A 93 3.90 -1.98 10.51
C LEU A 93 4.77 -3.11 9.92
N PHE A 94 4.14 -4.10 9.26
CA PHE A 94 4.84 -5.30 8.80
C PHE A 94 5.90 -4.99 7.73
N PRO A 95 7.14 -5.51 7.85
CA PRO A 95 8.19 -5.30 6.85
C PRO A 95 7.94 -6.18 5.61
N GLU A 96 7.63 -5.55 4.48
CA GLU A 96 7.46 -6.24 3.21
C GLU A 96 7.67 -5.29 2.02
N THR A 97 7.63 -5.82 0.81
CA THR A 97 7.49 -5.04 -0.42
C THR A 97 6.03 -4.83 -0.78
N TYR A 98 5.58 -3.58 -0.73
CA TYR A 98 4.26 -3.12 -1.11
C TYR A 98 4.27 -2.50 -2.52
N PHE A 99 3.13 -2.62 -3.21
CA PHE A 99 2.87 -1.96 -4.49
C PHE A 99 1.76 -0.93 -4.30
N LEU A 100 2.13 0.34 -4.25
CA LEU A 100 1.26 1.41 -3.82
C LEU A 100 0.70 2.18 -5.03
N SER A 101 -0.60 2.47 -5.02
CA SER A 101 -1.22 3.31 -6.06
C SER A 101 -0.70 4.74 -6.00
N PRO A 102 -0.61 5.45 -7.15
CA PRO A 102 -0.34 6.88 -7.16
C PRO A 102 -1.38 7.66 -6.34
N GLY A 103 -0.92 8.61 -5.52
CA GLY A 103 -1.78 9.43 -4.68
C GLY A 103 -2.41 8.70 -3.48
N ILE A 104 -1.89 7.53 -3.11
CA ILE A 104 -2.26 6.85 -1.87
C ILE A 104 -2.02 7.79 -0.67
N THR A 105 -2.90 7.72 0.35
CA THR A 105 -2.74 8.50 1.58
C THR A 105 -1.91 7.75 2.62
N GLU A 106 -1.36 8.47 3.58
CA GLU A 106 -0.59 7.90 4.70
C GLU A 106 -1.44 6.91 5.51
N GLU A 107 -2.72 7.22 5.74
CA GLU A 107 -3.66 6.33 6.43
C GLU A 107 -3.80 5.00 5.67
N LYS A 108 -3.90 5.06 4.34
CA LYS A 108 -4.06 3.86 3.53
C LYS A 108 -2.79 3.03 3.46
N ILE A 109 -1.61 3.68 3.44
CA ILE A 109 -0.33 2.97 3.58
C ILE A 109 -0.30 2.21 4.90
N ILE A 110 -0.64 2.86 6.02
CA ILE A 110 -0.68 2.25 7.34
C ILE A 110 -1.66 1.07 7.38
N GLU A 111 -2.87 1.23 6.87
CA GLU A 111 -3.87 0.16 6.80
C GLU A 111 -3.38 -1.07 6.02
N VAL A 112 -2.66 -0.85 4.92
CA VAL A 112 -2.11 -1.95 4.12
C VAL A 112 -1.02 -2.69 4.89
N MET A 113 -0.15 -1.97 5.61
CA MET A 113 0.93 -2.58 6.40
C MET A 113 0.40 -3.33 7.62
N VAL A 114 -0.56 -2.75 8.36
CA VAL A 114 -1.19 -3.42 9.50
C VAL A 114 -2.03 -4.62 9.04
N GLY A 115 -2.80 -4.47 7.97
CA GLY A 115 -3.56 -5.59 7.42
C GLY A 115 -2.67 -6.71 6.86
N GLN A 116 -1.41 -6.43 6.54
CA GLN A 116 -0.44 -7.47 6.19
C GLN A 116 0.02 -8.25 7.41
N LEU A 117 0.23 -7.59 8.55
CA LEU A 117 0.50 -8.25 9.83
C LEU A 117 -0.59 -9.27 10.16
N ASP A 118 -1.86 -8.87 10.06
CA ASP A 118 -2.99 -9.73 10.40
C ASP A 118 -3.09 -10.98 9.52
N LYS A 119 -2.64 -10.90 8.26
CA LYS A 119 -2.59 -12.08 7.37
C LYS A 119 -1.49 -13.05 7.76
N VAL A 120 -0.37 -12.54 8.24
CA VAL A 120 0.77 -13.35 8.68
C VAL A 120 0.46 -13.96 10.05
N PHE A 121 -0.18 -13.20 10.94
CA PHE A 121 -0.68 -13.63 12.23
C PHE A 121 -2.00 -14.41 12.09
N THR A 122 -1.90 -15.63 11.58
CA THR A 122 -3.06 -16.52 11.43
C THR A 122 -3.65 -16.96 12.77
N ASP A 123 -4.90 -17.43 12.77
CA ASP A 123 -5.60 -17.97 13.95
C ASP A 123 -4.82 -19.08 14.67
N LYS A 124 -4.05 -19.89 13.94
CA LYS A 124 -3.18 -20.92 14.53
C LYS A 124 -2.08 -20.34 15.41
N PHE A 125 -1.61 -19.14 15.09
CA PHE A 125 -0.64 -18.41 15.90
C PHE A 125 -1.29 -17.90 17.19
N TYR A 126 -2.51 -17.35 17.09
CA TYR A 126 -3.29 -16.92 18.25
C TYR A 126 -3.67 -18.08 19.18
N GLU A 127 -4.01 -19.25 18.65
CA GLU A 127 -4.26 -20.46 19.44
C GLU A 127 -3.04 -20.86 20.28
N ARG A 128 -1.84 -20.80 19.70
CA ARG A 128 -0.59 -21.04 20.44
C ARG A 128 -0.30 -19.94 21.45
N ALA A 129 -0.53 -18.68 21.09
CA ALA A 129 -0.35 -17.53 21.98
C ALA A 129 -1.22 -17.63 23.24
N LYS A 130 -2.49 -18.04 23.07
CA LYS A 130 -3.43 -18.28 24.18
C LYS A 130 -2.90 -19.31 25.18
N LYS A 131 -2.24 -20.37 24.70
CA LYS A 131 -1.62 -21.38 25.58
C LYS A 131 -0.57 -20.78 26.52
N TYR A 132 0.12 -19.72 26.08
CA TYR A 132 1.13 -19.01 26.87
C TYR A 132 0.62 -17.71 27.50
N LYS A 133 -0.69 -17.41 27.39
CA LYS A 133 -1.31 -16.16 27.85
C LYS A 133 -0.66 -14.89 27.27
N PHE A 134 -0.06 -14.97 26.09
CA PHE A 134 0.53 -13.82 25.42
C PHE A 134 -0.51 -13.06 24.61
N THR A 135 -0.48 -11.74 24.72
CA THR A 135 -1.19 -10.83 23.83
C THR A 135 -0.42 -10.65 22.52
N GLN A 136 -1.08 -10.10 21.49
CA GLN A 136 -0.40 -9.75 20.23
C GLN A 136 0.77 -8.77 20.48
N LYS A 137 0.58 -7.82 21.40
CA LYS A 137 1.62 -6.87 21.80
C LYS A 137 2.83 -7.57 22.41
N ASP A 138 2.62 -8.58 23.26
CA ASP A 138 3.72 -9.33 23.89
C ASP A 138 4.54 -10.08 22.84
N ILE A 139 3.87 -10.67 21.84
CA ILE A 139 4.54 -11.36 20.74
C ILE A 139 5.37 -10.39 19.90
N LEU A 140 4.80 -9.24 19.52
CA LEU A 140 5.54 -8.22 18.75
C LEU A 140 6.72 -7.67 19.54
N THR A 141 6.56 -7.51 20.86
CA THR A 141 7.66 -7.10 21.75
C THR A 141 8.76 -8.16 21.76
N LEU A 142 8.41 -9.44 21.92
CA LEU A 142 9.38 -10.53 21.88
C LEU A 142 10.09 -10.63 20.54
N ALA A 143 9.35 -10.51 19.43
CA ALA A 143 9.90 -10.52 18.08
C ALA A 143 10.91 -9.38 17.87
N SER A 144 10.59 -8.16 18.32
CA SER A 144 11.51 -7.03 18.20
C SER A 144 12.76 -7.16 19.08
N LEU A 145 12.68 -7.83 20.23
CA LEU A 145 13.85 -8.16 21.06
C LEU A 145 14.75 -9.17 20.35
N ILE A 146 14.17 -10.27 19.84
CA ILE A 146 14.92 -11.30 19.10
C ILE A 146 15.58 -10.69 17.87
N GLU A 147 14.86 -9.84 17.12
CA GLU A 147 15.42 -9.16 15.96
C GLU A 147 16.61 -8.28 16.33
N LYS A 148 16.51 -7.54 17.43
CA LYS A 148 17.59 -6.68 17.92
C LYS A 148 18.81 -7.49 18.35
N GLU A 149 18.62 -8.67 18.93
CA GLU A 149 19.73 -9.58 19.28
C GLU A 149 20.38 -10.16 18.02
N ALA A 150 19.59 -10.67 17.06
CA ALA A 150 20.11 -11.25 15.83
C ALA A 150 20.98 -10.28 15.03
N ARG A 151 20.62 -8.99 14.98
CA ARG A 151 21.43 -7.95 14.31
C ARG A 151 22.76 -7.62 14.98
N LYS A 152 22.89 -7.90 16.28
CA LYS A 152 24.13 -7.60 17.01
C LYS A 152 25.20 -8.67 16.75
N ASP A 153 24.76 -9.87 16.37
CA ASP A 153 25.62 -11.01 16.12
C ASP A 153 26.10 -11.10 14.64
N GLU A 154 25.62 -10.19 13.77
CA GLU A 154 26.11 -9.95 12.39
C GLU A 154 27.16 -8.84 12.32
#